data_AF-A0A523AM56-F1
#
_entry.id   AF-A0A523AM56-F1
#
_cell.length_a   1.000
_cell.length_b   1.000
_cell.length_c   1.000
_cell.angle_alpha   90.00
_cell.angle_beta   90.00
_cell.angle_gamma   90.00
#
_symmetry.space_group_name_H-M   'P 1'
#
loop_
_entity.id
_entity.type
_entity.pdbx_description
1 polymer ?
#
loop_
_entity_poly.entity_id
_entity_poly.type
_entity_poly.pdbx_seq_one_letter_code
_entity_poly.pdbx_strand_id
1 'polypeptide(L)' 'MRTFLALEINEEVRERLVKFQRKLSQGWASLKLVEPENIHLTLKFLGEVEEGRLGAIEEAVRRGCADSSPFI' A
#
# COMPACT_ATOMS: atom_id res chain seq x y z
N MET A 1 4.84 16.27 -4.89
CA MET A 1 4.83 15.22 -3.84
C MET A 1 4.70 13.89 -4.55
N ARG A 2 5.40 12.85 -4.10
CA ARG A 2 5.30 11.53 -4.72
C ARG A 2 4.07 10.78 -4.17
N THR A 3 3.13 10.44 -5.03
CA THR A 3 1.84 9.85 -4.65
C THR A 3 1.62 8.50 -5.34
N PHE A 4 0.83 7.63 -4.71
CA PHE A 4 0.38 6.35 -5.25
C PHE A 4 -0.97 5.99 -4.65
N LEU A 5 -1.67 5.05 -5.28
CA LEU A 5 -2.88 4.41 -4.76
C LEU A 5 -2.53 3.06 -4.16
N ALA A 6 -3.06 2.77 -2.98
CA ALA A 6 -2.79 1.52 -2.27
C ALA A 6 -4.05 0.98 -1.60
N LEU A 7 -4.08 -0.35 -1.43
CA LEU A 7 -4.97 -1.02 -0.49
C LEU A 7 -4.24 -1.22 0.82
N GLU A 8 -4.90 -0.81 1.90
CA GLU A 8 -4.48 -1.18 3.24
C GLU A 8 -4.72 -2.67 3.46
N ILE A 9 -3.77 -3.33 4.11
CA ILE A 9 -3.93 -4.71 4.55
C ILE A 9 -4.47 -4.74 5.97
N ASN A 10 -5.34 -5.70 6.25
CA ASN A 10 -5.83 -5.92 7.60
C ASN A 10 -4.70 -6.42 8.53
N GLU A 11 -4.95 -6.33 9.84
CA GLU A 11 -3.94 -6.65 10.84
C GLU A 11 -3.51 -8.13 10.81
N GLU A 12 -4.44 -9.05 10.53
CA GLU A 12 -4.13 -10.48 10.43
C GLU A 12 -3.08 -10.77 9.33
N VAL A 13 -3.28 -10.19 8.14
CA VAL A 13 -2.34 -10.32 7.03
C VAL A 13 -1.01 -9.65 7.37
N ARG A 14 -1.05 -8.47 8.00
CA ARG A 14 0.16 -7.76 8.45
C ARG A 14 1.00 -8.59 9.40
N GLU A 15 0.39 -9.17 10.43
CA GLU A 15 1.09 -10.02 11.39
C GLU A 15 1.73 -11.25 10.73
N ARG A 16 1.03 -11.87 9.78
CA ARG A 16 1.55 -13.02 9.02
C ARG A 16 2.77 -12.63 8.19
N LEU A 17 2.73 -11.46 7.55
CA LEU A 17 3.85 -10.92 6.79
C LEU A 17 5.04 -10.58 7.69
N VAL A 18 4.81 -9.95 8.85
CA VAL A 18 5.88 -9.65 9.81
C VAL A 18 6.55 -10.93 10.33
N LYS A 19 5.76 -11.97 10.65
CA LYS A 19 6.30 -13.29 11.03
C LYS A 19 7.16 -13.89 9.92
N PHE A 20 6.77 -13.71 8.66
CA PHE A 20 7.56 -14.15 7.51
C PHE A 20 8.85 -13.33 7.31
N GLN A 21 8.77 -12.00 7.40
CA GLN A 21 9.93 -11.10 7.35
C GLN A 21 11.00 -11.46 8.40
N ARG A 22 10.58 -11.81 9.63
CA ARG A 22 11.50 -12.28 10.69
C ARG A 22 12.24 -13.57 10.33
N LYS A 23 11.60 -14.49 9.59
CA LYS A 23 12.26 -15.71 9.10
C LYS A 23 13.25 -15.38 7.98
N LEU A 24 12.91 -14.43 7.12
CA LEU A 24 13.79 -13.99 6.04
C LEU A 24 15.07 -13.31 6.56
N SER A 25 14.96 -12.44 7.57
CA SER A 25 16.11 -11.73 8.13
C SER A 25 17.13 -12.66 8.80
N GLN A 26 16.71 -13.83 9.26
CA GLN A 26 17.62 -14.84 9.82
C GLN A 26 18.52 -15.51 8.78
N GLY A 27 18.11 -15.57 7.51
CA GLY A 27 18.90 -16.19 6.44
C GLY A 27 19.68 -15.20 5.58
N TRP A 28 19.35 -13.90 5.65
CA TRP A 28 19.82 -12.88 4.71
C TRP A 28 20.28 -11.64 5.50
N ALA A 29 21.58 -11.56 5.80
CA ALA A 29 22.17 -10.57 6.70
C ALA A 29 22.04 -9.09 6.22
N SER A 30 21.64 -8.85 4.96
CA SER A 30 21.59 -7.51 4.34
C SER A 30 20.22 -7.14 3.77
N LEU A 31 19.16 -7.88 4.11
CA LEU A 31 17.82 -7.59 3.59
C LEU A 31 17.21 -6.37 4.30
N LYS A 32 16.98 -5.28 3.56
CA LYS A 32 16.20 -4.13 4.04
C LYS A 32 14.72 -4.46 3.97
N LEU A 33 14.11 -4.71 5.12
CA LEU A 33 12.68 -4.97 5.25
C LEU A 33 11.89 -3.66 5.33
N VAL A 34 10.64 -3.71 4.86
CA VAL A 34 9.68 -2.61 4.99
C VAL A 34 9.08 -2.67 6.39
N GLU A 35 8.97 -1.52 7.06
CA GLU A 35 8.34 -1.41 8.37
C GLU A 35 6.86 -1.87 8.33
N PRO A 36 6.36 -2.54 9.38
CA PRO A 36 5.01 -3.10 9.40
C PRO A 36 3.89 -2.12 9.02
N GLU A 37 3.99 -0.86 9.46
CA GLU A 37 3.05 0.22 9.18
C GLU A 37 3.04 0.67 7.72
N ASN A 38 4.14 0.42 7.00
CA ASN A 38 4.30 0.75 5.59
C ASN A 38 3.90 -0.41 4.66
N ILE A 39 3.50 -1.57 5.19
CA ILE A 39 3.07 -2.69 4.37
C ILE A 39 1.68 -2.38 3.80
N HIS A 40 1.61 -2.29 2.49
CA HIS A 40 0.37 -2.08 1.73
C HIS A 40 0.50 -2.72 0.35
N LEU A 41 -0.62 -2.89 -0.35
CA LEU A 41 -0.60 -3.31 -1.75
C LEU A 41 -0.73 -2.08 -2.64
N THR A 42 0.36 -1.68 -3.31
CA THR A 42 0.29 -0.58 -4.28
C THR A 42 -0.49 -1.03 -5.52
N LEU A 43 -1.56 -0.29 -5.84
CA LEU A 43 -2.36 -0.52 -7.06
C LEU A 43 -1.80 0.27 -8.25
N LYS A 44 -1.39 1.52 -8.01
CA LYS A 44 -0.91 2.40 -9.08
C LYS A 44 0.02 3.49 -8.54
N PHE A 45 1.20 3.63 -9.14
CA PHE A 45 2.05 4.79 -8.91
C PHE A 45 1.55 5.98 -9.73
N LEU A 46 1.40 7.14 -9.09
CA LEU A 46 1.02 8.40 -9.75
C LEU A 46 2.23 9.31 -10.01
N GLY A 47 3.36 9.02 -9.37
CA GLY A 47 4.59 9.80 -9.53
C GLY A 47 4.49 11.13 -8.78
N GLU A 48 5.09 12.18 -9.34
CA GLU A 48 4.99 13.53 -8.78
C GLU A 48 3.64 14.16 -9.09
N VAL A 49 2.94 14.57 -8.04
CA VAL A 49 1.64 15.22 -8.08
C VAL A 49 1.73 16.57 -7.37
N GLU A 50 1.12 17.58 -7.97
CA GLU A 50 0.93 18.90 -7.36
C GLU A 50 -0.20 18.83 -6.32
N GLU A 51 -0.01 19.48 -5.17
CA GLU A 51 -0.96 19.41 -4.04
C GLU A 51 -2.38 19.86 -4.43
N GLY A 52 -2.50 20.90 -5.27
CA GLY A 52 -3.79 21.36 -5.79
C GLY A 52 -4.54 20.35 -6.66
N ARG A 53 -3.90 19.25 -7.09
CA ARG A 53 -4.53 18.19 -7.88
C ARG A 53 -5.04 17.03 -7.05
N LEU A 54 -4.74 16.97 -5.75
CA LEU A 54 -5.12 15.85 -4.89
C LEU A 54 -6.64 15.65 -4.85
N GLY A 55 -7.42 16.71 -4.63
CA GLY A 55 -8.88 16.60 -4.59
C GLY A 55 -9.50 16.06 -5.89
N ALA A 56 -8.93 16.43 -7.04
CA ALA A 56 -9.38 15.90 -8.33
C ALA A 56 -9.04 14.41 -8.52
N ILE A 57 -7.89 13.97 -7.99
CA ILE A 57 -7.47 12.56 -7.99
C ILE A 57 -8.38 11.75 -7.07
N GLU A 58 -8.66 12.23 -5.86
CA GLU A 58 -9.58 11.58 -4.93
C GLU A 58 -10.96 11.37 -5.54
N GLU A 59 -11.52 12.39 -6.20
CA GLU A 59 -12.82 12.29 -6.86
C GLU A 59 -12.79 11.35 -8.07
N ALA A 60 -11.69 11.30 -8.83
CA ALA A 60 -11.53 10.34 -9.91
C ALA A 60 -11.49 8.90 -9.39
N VAL A 61 -10.79 8.66 -8.28
CA VAL A 61 -10.74 7.34 -7.62
C VAL A 61 -12.12 6.96 -7.08
N ARG A 62 -12.81 7.87 -6.39
CA ARG A 62 -14.17 7.64 -5.87
C ARG A 62 -15.13 7.20 -6.97
N ARG A 63 -15.13 7.91 -8.11
CA ARG A 63 -15.97 7.54 -9.27
C ARG A 63 -15.57 6.20 -9.87
N GLY A 64 -14.26 5.93 -9.99
CA GLY A 64 -13.77 4.65 -10.50
C GLY A 64 -14.13 3.45 -9.63
N CYS A 65 -14.29 3.66 -8.32
CA CYS A 65 -14.68 2.63 -7.36
C CYS A 65 -16.20 2.54 -7.13
N ALA A 66 -17.03 3.41 -7.73
CA ALA A 66 -18.46 3.52 -7.41
C ALA A 66 -19.24 2.22 -7.65
N ASP A 67 -18.88 1.47 -8.69
CA ASP A 67 -19.52 0.19 -9.06
C ASP A 67 -18.75 -1.03 -8.51
N SER A 68 -17.74 -0.81 -7.67
CA SER A 68 -16.93 -1.88 -7.08
C SER A 68 -17.43 -2.22 -5.69
N SER A 69 -17.68 -3.50 -5.45
CA SER A 69 -18.02 -4.02 -4.12
C SER A 69 -16.78 -4.61 -3.42
N PRO A 70 -16.72 -4.54 -2.09
CA PRO A 70 -15.72 -5.29 -1.32
C PRO A 70 -15.74 -6.77 -1.69
N PHE A 71 -14.55 -7.38 -1.84
CA PHE A 71 -14.36 -8.78 -2.15
C PHE A 71 -13.51 -9.46 -1.07
N ILE A 72 -13.64 -10.78 -0.95
CA ILE A 72 -12.92 -11.65 -0.01
C ILE A 72 -11.96 -12.53 -0.79
#